data_AF-A0A3P8M3R2-F1
#
_entry.id   AF-A0A3P8M3R2-F1
#
_cell.length_a   1.000
_cell.length_b   1.000
_cell.length_c   1.000
_cell.angle_alpha   90.00
_cell.angle_beta   90.00
_cell.angle_gamma   90.00
#
_symmetry.space_group_name_H-M   'P 1'
#
loop_
_entity.id
_entity.type
_entity.pdbx_description
1 polymer ?
#
loop_
_entity_poly.entity_id
_entity_poly.type
_entity_poly.pdbx_seq_one_letter_code
_entity_poly.pdbx_strand_id
1 'polypeptide(L)' 'MSGSITREDFDSYMVPCFAPAPFIPLKAAGSRVWDRQGKEYIDLAGGIRR' A
#
# COMPACT_ATOMS: atom_id res chain seq x y z
N MET A 1 -9.57 -18.25 -10.81
CA MET A 1 -8.46 -17.37 -11.25
C MET A 1 -8.52 -16.10 -10.42
N SER A 2 -7.63 -15.92 -9.46
CA SER A 2 -7.49 -14.63 -8.76
C SER A 2 -6.55 -13.75 -9.58
N GLY A 3 -7.09 -12.72 -10.23
CA GLY A 3 -6.29 -11.73 -10.94
C GLY A 3 -5.28 -11.07 -9.98
N SER A 4 -4.08 -10.76 -10.49
CA SER A 4 -3.08 -10.03 -9.71
C SER A 4 -3.54 -8.60 -9.50
N ILE A 5 -3.89 -8.22 -8.26
CA ILE A 5 -4.27 -6.84 -7.92
C ILE A 5 -3.09 -5.90 -8.19
N THR A 6 -3.30 -4.77 -8.86
CA THR A 6 -2.27 -3.74 -9.10
C THR A 6 -2.61 -2.41 -8.43
N ARG A 7 -1.74 -1.40 -8.55
CA ARG A 7 -2.01 -0.07 -7.97
C ARG A 7 -3.08 0.66 -8.79
N GLU A 8 -3.12 0.43 -10.09
CA GLU A 8 -4.05 1.05 -11.04
C GLU A 8 -5.50 0.60 -10.80
N ASP A 9 -5.70 -0.60 -10.22
CA ASP A 9 -7.01 -1.07 -9.79
C ASP A 9 -7.65 -0.10 -8.78
N PHE A 10 -6.87 0.53 -7.89
CA PHE A 10 -7.40 1.50 -6.93
C PHE A 10 -8.10 2.65 -7.64
N ASP A 11 -7.51 3.18 -8.72
CA ASP A 11 -8.06 4.32 -9.45
C ASP A 11 -9.31 3.93 -10.25
N SER A 12 -9.42 2.64 -10.62
CA SER A 12 -10.55 2.11 -11.40
C SER A 12 -11.77 1.79 -10.53
N TYR A 13 -11.57 1.39 -9.27
CA TYR A 13 -12.64 0.85 -8.43
C TYR A 13 -12.98 1.71 -7.20
N MET A 14 -12.09 2.59 -6.75
CA MET A 14 -12.33 3.39 -5.54
C MET A 14 -12.84 4.79 -5.90
N VAL A 15 -13.74 5.33 -5.08
CA VAL A 15 -14.11 6.75 -5.15
C VAL A 15 -12.86 7.57 -4.82
N PRO A 16 -12.51 8.61 -5.62
CA PRO A 16 -11.23 9.31 -5.52
C PRO A 16 -11.15 10.31 -4.34
N CYS A 17 -11.47 9.85 -3.14
CA CYS A 17 -11.33 10.62 -1.90
C CYS A 17 -9.92 10.51 -1.28
N PHE A 18 -9.06 9.65 -1.82
CA PHE A 18 -7.69 9.41 -1.34
C PHE A 18 -6.69 9.36 -2.50
N ALA A 19 -5.45 9.80 -2.23
CA ALA A 19 -4.31 9.64 -3.12
C ALA A 19 -3.25 8.74 -2.45
N PRO A 20 -3.42 7.40 -2.49
CA PRO A 20 -2.50 6.50 -1.81
C PRO A 20 -1.13 6.45 -2.50
N ALA A 21 -0.13 5.99 -1.75
CA ALA A 21 1.23 5.81 -2.23
C ALA A 21 1.29 4.90 -3.47
N PRO A 22 2.35 4.99 -4.30
CA PRO A 22 2.48 4.18 -5.51
C PRO A 22 2.80 2.70 -5.23
N PHE A 23 3.03 2.32 -3.97
CA PHE A 23 3.30 0.93 -3.57
C PHE A 23 2.18 0.40 -2.67
N ILE A 24 2.02 -0.93 -2.66
CA ILE A 24 1.02 -1.63 -1.85
C ILE A 24 1.75 -2.41 -0.74
N PRO A 25 1.53 -2.07 0.54
CA PRO A 25 1.99 -2.88 1.67
C PRO A 25 1.41 -4.31 1.60
N LEU A 26 2.26 -5.32 1.78
CA LEU A 26 1.84 -6.73 1.87
C LEU A 26 1.97 -7.33 3.27
N LYS A 27 3.01 -6.94 4.01
CA LYS A 27 3.29 -7.44 5.36
C LYS A 27 3.85 -6.33 6.23
N ALA A 28 3.64 -6.43 7.53
CA ALA A 28 4.18 -5.51 8.51
C ALA A 28 4.53 -6.24 9.81
N ALA A 29 5.55 -5.76 10.52
CA ALA A 29 5.98 -6.27 11.82
C ALA A 29 6.67 -5.14 12.61
N GLY A 30 6.13 -4.80 13.78
CA GLY A 30 6.54 -3.59 14.51
C GLY A 30 6.37 -2.35 13.64
N SER A 31 7.38 -1.48 13.59
CA SER A 31 7.42 -0.29 12.73
C SER A 31 8.03 -0.55 11.35
N ARG A 32 8.02 -1.80 10.86
CA ARG A 32 8.54 -2.16 9.53
C ARG A 32 7.42 -2.68 8.64
N VAL A 33 7.41 -2.22 7.39
CA VAL A 33 6.42 -2.58 6.37
C VAL A 33 7.16 -3.02 5.11
N TRP A 34 6.67 -4.05 4.43
CA TRP A 34 7.23 -4.50 3.15
C TRP A 34 6.18 -4.49 2.06
N ASP A 35 6.59 -4.09 0.86
CA ASP A 35 5.75 -4.13 -0.33
C ASP A 35 5.86 -5.45 -1.11
N ARG A 36 5.21 -5.51 -2.28
CA ARG A 36 5.23 -6.66 -3.18
C ARG A 36 6.59 -7.03 -3.74
N GLN A 37 7.50 -6.06 -3.85
CA GLN A 37 8.85 -6.24 -4.38
C GLN A 37 9.84 -6.61 -3.26
N GLY A 38 9.36 -6.73 -2.01
CA GLY A 38 10.16 -7.03 -0.84
C GLY A 38 10.90 -5.81 -0.29
N LYS A 39 10.63 -4.60 -0.80
CA LYS A 39 11.24 -3.37 -0.29
C LYS A 39 10.71 -3.08 1.11
N GLU A 40 11.64 -2.84 2.03
CA GLU A 40 11.34 -2.50 3.42
C GLU A 40 11.21 -0.99 3.61
N TYR A 41 10.27 -0.60 4.46
CA TYR A 41 10.00 0.76 4.89
C TYR A 41 9.92 0.80 6.42
N ILE A 42 10.49 1.85 7.02
CA ILE A 42 10.20 2.18 8.42
C ILE A 42 8.92 3.02 8.45
N ASP A 43 7.88 2.52 9.12
CA ASP A 43 6.61 3.22 9.27
C ASP A 43 6.69 4.23 10.42
N LEU A 44 6.95 5.48 10.05
CA LEU A 44 6.85 6.64 10.94
C LEU A 44 5.49 7.34 10.83
N ALA A 45 4.62 6.91 9.92
CA ALA A 45 3.28 7.45 9.78
C ALA A 45 2.30 6.81 10.77
N GLY A 46 2.56 5.57 11.22
CA GLY A 46 1.70 4.89 12.19
C GLY A 46 0.27 4.69 11.66
N GLY A 47 0.12 4.51 10.35
CA GLY A 47 -1.17 4.31 9.69
C GLY A 47 -2.01 5.57 9.42
N ILE A 48 -1.61 6.76 9.90
CA ILE A 48 -2.32 8.02 9.61
C ILE A 48 -1.29 9.11 9.29
N ARG A 49 -1.34 9.64 8.07
CA ARG A 49 -0.50 10.76 7.65
C ARG A 49 -1.39 12.00 7.53
N ARG A 50 -0.92 13.13 8.05
CA ARG A 50 -1.59 14.43 7.88
C ARG A 50 -1.40 14.97 6.47
#